data_AF-A0A9W9A5N3-F1
#
_entry.id   AF-A0A9W9A5N3-F1
#
_cell.length_a   1.000
_cell.length_b   1.000
_cell.length_c   1.000
_cell.angle_alpha   90.00
_cell.angle_beta   90.00
_cell.angle_gamma   90.00
#
_symmetry.space_group_name_H-M   'P 1'
#
loop_
_entity.id
_entity.type
_entity.pdbx_description
1 polymer ?
#
loop_
_entity_poly.entity_id
_entity_poly.type
_entity_poly.pdbx_seq_one_letter_code
_entity_poly.pdbx_strand_id
1 'polypeptide(L)'
;MTEVTCILGTWFGNNINADHIWALVLDKIDKNLVRWLANGLTMEGQRHVIQMIIGGMTQYLATVQGMPKDIEKWLMKQVQSTLNFMLTKLNY
;
A
#
# COMPACT_ATOMS: atom_id res chain seq x y z
N MET A 1 23.75 -19.39 -18.27
CA MET A 1 23.95 -18.62 -17.03
C MET A 1 23.67 -17.17 -17.37
N THR A 2 22.49 -16.65 -17.04
CA THR A 2 22.15 -15.24 -17.25
C THR A 2 21.94 -14.63 -15.88
N GLU A 3 22.95 -13.89 -15.45
CA GLU A 3 23.03 -13.25 -14.14
C GLU A 3 22.01 -12.11 -14.07
N VAL A 4 21.17 -12.15 -13.03
CA VAL A 4 20.10 -11.17 -12.82
C VAL A 4 20.69 -10.03 -11.99
N THR A 5 21.00 -8.91 -12.65
CA THR A 5 21.64 -7.76 -12.01
C THR A 5 20.58 -6.80 -11.47
N CYS A 6 20.44 -6.77 -10.14
CA CYS A 6 19.59 -5.80 -9.45
C CYS A 6 20.30 -4.43 -9.36
N ILE A 7 19.94 -3.51 -10.25
CA ILE A 7 20.34 -2.10 -10.12
C ILE A 7 19.25 -1.43 -9.29
N LEU A 8 19.48 -1.29 -7.98
CA LEU A 8 18.65 -0.52 -7.04
C LEU A 8 17.21 -1.04 -6.81
N GLY A 9 17.02 -2.36 -6.79
CA GLY A 9 15.74 -2.99 -6.39
C GLY A 9 14.68 -3.08 -7.48
N THR A 10 14.96 -2.62 -8.70
CA THR A 10 14.18 -3.00 -9.88
C THR A 10 14.66 -4.36 -10.37
N TRP A 11 13.77 -5.35 -10.29
CA TRP A 11 14.00 -6.69 -10.83
C TRP A 11 13.93 -6.64 -12.35
N PHE A 12 15.05 -6.40 -13.00
CA PHE A 12 15.17 -6.58 -14.45
C PHE A 12 15.54 -8.03 -14.73
N GLY A 13 14.54 -8.89 -14.84
CA GLY A 13 14.74 -10.31 -15.08
C GLY A 13 13.44 -11.03 -15.39
N ASN A 14 13.16 -11.20 -16.68
CA ASN A 14 12.27 -12.24 -17.23
C ASN A 14 10.79 -12.20 -16.77
N ASN A 15 9.92 -11.56 -17.56
CA ASN A 15 8.46 -11.80 -17.53
C ASN A 15 7.78 -11.69 -16.15
N ILE A 16 8.31 -10.83 -15.26
CA ILE A 16 7.70 -10.58 -13.96
C ILE A 16 6.49 -9.67 -14.22
N ASN A 17 5.31 -10.27 -14.33
CA ASN A 17 4.04 -9.56 -14.48
C ASN A 17 4.01 -8.40 -13.47
N ALA A 18 3.71 -7.19 -13.95
CA ALA A 18 3.57 -6.01 -13.10
C ALA A 18 2.63 -6.26 -11.90
N ASP A 19 1.65 -7.15 -12.07
CA ASP A 19 0.77 -7.64 -11.02
C ASP A 19 1.48 -8.26 -9.81
N HIS A 20 2.59 -8.98 -10.03
CA HIS A 20 3.36 -9.59 -8.95
C HIS A 20 4.06 -8.55 -8.08
N ILE A 21 4.51 -7.44 -8.69
CA ILE A 21 5.20 -6.35 -8.00
C ILE A 21 4.21 -5.60 -7.11
N TRP A 22 3.01 -5.32 -7.63
CA TRP A 22 1.92 -4.73 -6.85
C TRP A 22 1.44 -5.65 -5.73
N ALA A 23 1.31 -6.96 -5.96
CA ALA A 23 0.90 -7.92 -4.92
C ALA A 23 1.85 -7.89 -3.71
N LEU A 24 3.16 -7.81 -3.95
CA LEU A 24 4.16 -7.75 -2.87
C LEU A 24 4.12 -6.42 -2.10
N VAL A 25 3.81 -5.32 -2.79
CA VAL A 25 3.61 -4.01 -2.15
C VAL A 25 2.33 -4.00 -1.32
N LEU A 26 1.23 -4.57 -1.83
CA LEU A 26 -0.04 -4.69 -1.12
C LEU A 26 0.10 -5.52 0.17
N ASP A 27 0.80 -6.65 0.11
CA ASP A 27 1.07 -7.48 1.30
C ASP A 27 1.89 -6.72 2.37
N LYS A 28 2.88 -5.93 1.94
CA LYS A 28 3.65 -5.06 2.86
C LYS A 28 2.79 -3.96 3.48
N ILE A 29 1.92 -3.33 2.69
CA ILE A 29 0.98 -2.32 3.17
C ILE A 29 0.06 -2.94 4.23
N ASP A 30 -0.51 -4.12 3.96
CA ASP A 30 -1.42 -4.79 4.88
C ASP A 30 -0.74 -5.16 6.22
N LYS A 31 0.46 -5.77 6.17
CA LYS A 31 1.24 -6.09 7.37
C LYS A 31 1.57 -4.86 8.21
N ASN A 32 1.94 -3.77 7.55
CA ASN A 32 2.22 -2.52 8.26
C ASN A 32 0.94 -1.93 8.84
N LEU A 33 -0.16 -1.91 8.10
CA LEU A 33 -1.45 -1.44 8.61
C LEU A 33 -1.88 -2.22 9.84
N VAL A 34 -1.84 -3.55 9.83
CA VAL A 34 -2.16 -4.38 10.99
C VAL A 34 -1.26 -4.02 12.18
N ARG A 35 0.05 -3.90 11.95
CA ARG A 35 1.03 -3.55 13.00
C ARG A 35 0.76 -2.18 13.61
N TRP A 36 0.46 -1.18 12.80
CA TRP A 36 0.23 0.19 13.28
C TRP A 36 -1.16 0.36 13.89
N LEU A 37 -2.19 -0.27 13.33
CA LEU A 37 -3.54 -0.24 13.89
C LEU A 37 -3.61 -0.97 15.25
N ALA A 38 -2.77 -1.98 15.48
CA ALA A 38 -2.67 -2.66 16.78
C ALA A 38 -2.17 -1.75 17.92
N ASN A 39 -1.48 -0.64 17.62
CA ASN A 39 -0.89 0.25 18.63
C ASN A 39 -1.89 1.21 19.29
N GLY A 40 -3.20 1.08 19.03
CA GLY A 40 -4.21 1.90 19.72
C GLY A 40 -4.08 3.40 19.46
N LEU A 41 -3.63 3.79 18.27
CA LEU A 41 -3.53 5.18 17.85
C LEU A 41 -4.91 5.86 17.82
N THR A 42 -4.93 7.17 18.11
CA THR A 42 -6.11 8.01 17.96
C THR A 42 -6.60 8.01 16.51
N MET A 43 -7.89 8.28 16.29
CA MET A 43 -8.53 8.19 14.97
C MET A 43 -7.79 9.01 13.89
N GLU A 44 -7.43 10.26 14.19
CA GLU A 44 -6.63 11.10 13.27
C GLU A 44 -5.21 10.57 13.07
N GLY A 45 -4.62 9.95 14.10
CA GLY A 45 -3.32 9.30 14.02
C GLY A 45 -3.34 8.08 13.09
N GLN A 46 -4.38 7.25 13.18
CA GLN A 46 -4.56 6.12 12.26
C GLN A 46 -4.72 6.60 10.82
N ARG A 47 -5.52 7.64 10.59
CA ARG A 47 -5.68 8.25 9.26
C ARG A 47 -4.35 8.72 8.66
N HIS A 48 -3.56 9.47 9.43
CA HIS A 48 -2.25 9.96 8.96
C HIS A 48 -1.28 8.81 8.65
N VAL A 49 -1.24 7.80 9.52
CA VAL A 49 -0.36 6.64 9.32
C VAL A 49 -0.76 5.85 8.07
N ILE A 50 -2.05 5.63 7.85
CA ILE A 50 -2.56 4.96 6.63
C ILE A 50 -2.15 5.75 5.39
N GLN A 51 -2.37 7.07 5.38
CA GLN A 51 -1.99 7.94 4.26
C GLN A 51 -0.48 7.92 4.01
N MET A 52 0.33 7.96 5.06
CA MET A 52 1.79 7.91 4.97
C MET A 52 2.29 6.57 4.40
N ILE A 53 1.75 5.45 4.90
CA ILE A 53 2.17 4.11 4.46
C ILE A 53 1.75 3.86 3.02
N ILE A 54 0.48 4.12 2.70
CA ILE A 54 -0.04 3.92 1.35
C ILE A 54 0.68 4.87 0.39
N GLY A 55 0.65 6.17 0.65
CA GLY A 55 1.26 7.17 -0.21
C GLY A 55 2.76 6.94 -0.41
N GLY A 56 3.51 6.71 0.66
CA GLY A 56 4.96 6.49 0.59
C GLY A 56 5.35 5.23 -0.19
N MET A 57 4.60 4.13 -0.03
CA MET A 57 4.91 2.88 -0.71
C MET A 57 4.46 2.86 -2.18
N THR A 58 3.36 3.53 -2.51
CA THR A 58 2.82 3.52 -3.87
C THR A 58 3.35 4.65 -4.74
N GLN A 59 3.86 5.76 -4.18
CA GLN A 59 4.32 6.92 -4.96
C GLN A 59 5.46 6.57 -5.92
N TYR A 60 6.49 5.86 -5.44
CA TYR A 60 7.60 5.43 -6.29
C TYR A 60 7.12 4.44 -7.36
N LEU A 61 6.34 3.42 -6.96
CA LEU A 61 5.87 2.38 -7.88
C LEU A 61 4.94 2.94 -8.95
N ALA A 62 4.03 3.86 -8.59
CA ALA A 62 3.14 4.55 -9.51
C ALA A 62 3.91 5.42 -10.52
N THR A 63 5.07 5.96 -10.13
CA THR A 63 5.92 6.77 -11.02
C THR A 63 6.67 5.90 -12.02
N VAL A 64 7.14 4.72 -11.60
CA VAL A 64 7.97 3.83 -12.43
C VAL A 64 7.16 2.88 -13.30
N GLN A 65 6.00 2.40 -12.81
CA GLN A 65 5.19 1.38 -13.49
C GLN A 65 3.77 1.83 -13.83
N GLY A 66 3.37 3.04 -13.41
CA GLY A 66 1.98 3.47 -13.48
C GLY A 66 1.12 2.77 -12.42
N MET A 67 -0.09 3.28 -12.19
CA MET A 67 -1.02 2.75 -11.19
C MET A 67 -2.18 2.01 -11.89
N PRO A 68 -2.27 0.68 -11.78
CA PRO A 68 -3.41 -0.06 -12.30
C PRO A 68 -4.69 0.33 -11.54
N LYS A 69 -5.81 0.45 -12.25
CA LYS A 69 -7.10 0.86 -11.67
C LYS A 69 -7.58 -0.08 -10.56
N ASP A 70 -7.27 -1.37 -10.65
CA ASP A 70 -7.65 -2.36 -9.64
C ASP A 70 -6.94 -2.10 -8.30
N ILE A 71 -5.68 -1.67 -8.35
CA ILE A 71 -4.90 -1.31 -7.17
C ILE A 71 -5.43 -0.02 -6.56
N GLU A 72 -5.73 0.99 -7.38
CA GLU A 72 -6.33 2.23 -6.92
C GLU A 72 -7.65 2.00 -6.18
N LYS A 73 -8.50 1.14 -6.75
CA LYS A 73 -9.78 0.76 -6.14
C LYS A 73 -9.59 0.04 -4.81
N TRP A 74 -8.59 -0.84 -4.71
CA TRP A 74 -8.26 -1.52 -3.46
C TRP A 74 -7.79 -0.54 -2.39
N LEU A 75 -6.89 0.38 -2.74
CA LEU A 75 -6.38 1.39 -1.80
C LEU A 75 -7.48 2.35 -1.35
N MET A 76 -8.33 2.82 -2.26
CA MET A 76 -9.50 3.63 -1.91
C MET A 76 -10.43 2.89 -0.95
N LYS A 77 -10.64 1.59 -1.15
CA LYS A 77 -11.47 0.80 -0.24
C LYS A 77 -10.88 0.75 1.18
N GLN A 78 -9.56 0.62 1.32
CA GLN A 78 -8.91 0.62 2.62
C GLN A 78 -9.07 1.97 3.34
N VAL A 79 -8.88 3.08 2.62
CA VAL A 79 -9.08 4.44 3.16
C VAL A 79 -10.56 4.70 3.49
N GLN A 80 -11.48 4.24 2.64
CA GLN A 80 -12.92 4.39 2.88
C GLN A 80 -13.38 3.56 4.08
N SER A 81 -12.85 2.34 4.25
CA SER A 81 -13.16 1.47 5.38
C SER A 81 -12.77 2.12 6.71
N THR A 82 -11.61 2.79 6.75
CA THR A 82 -11.17 3.49 7.96
C THR A 82 -11.97 4.77 8.19
N LEU A 83 -12.31 5.53 7.15
CA LEU A 83 -13.23 6.67 7.25
C LEU A 83 -14.61 6.26 7.77
N ASN A 84 -15.19 5.19 7.23
CA ASN A 84 -16.50 4.69 7.66
C ASN A 84 -16.45 4.24 9.13
N PHE A 85 -15.38 3.55 9.54
CA PHE A 85 -15.16 3.19 10.93
C PHE A 85 -15.09 4.43 11.84
N MET A 86 -14.41 5.50 11.40
CA MET A 86 -14.35 6.78 12.13
C MET A 86 -15.72 7.44 12.24
N LEU A 87 -16.51 7.48 11.16
CA LEU A 87 -17.87 8.03 11.17
C LEU A 87 -18.81 7.27 12.12
N THR A 88 -18.70 5.95 12.22
CA THR A 88 -19.48 5.16 13.19
C THR A 88 -19.07 5.39 14.64
N LYS A 89 -17.81 5.76 14.91
CA LYS A 89 -17.31 6.06 16.26
C LYS A 89 -17.66 7.48 16.74
N LEU A 90 -17.94 8.41 15.82
CA LEU A 90 -18.34 9.80 16.10
C LEU A 90 -19.86 9.98 16.27
N ASN A 91 -20.68 9.06 15.78
CA ASN A 91 -22.15 9.11 15.89
C ASN A 91 -22.71 8.42 17.16
N TYR A 92 -21.85 8.12 18.13
CA TYR A 92 -22.19 7.66 19.49
C TYR A 92 -21.59 8.62 20.51
#